data_AF-A0A940WGW4-F1
#
_entry.id   AF-A0A940WGW4-F1
#
_cell.length_a   1.000
_cell.length_b   1.000
_cell.length_c   1.000
_cell.angle_alpha   90.00
_cell.angle_beta   90.00
_cell.angle_gamma   90.00
#
_symmetry.space_group_name_H-M   'P 1'
#
loop_
_entity.id
_entity.type
_entity.pdbx_description
1 polymer ?
#
loop_
_entity_poly.entity_id
_entity_poly.type
_entity_poly.pdbx_seq_one_letter_code
_entity_poly.pdbx_strand_id
1 'polypeptide(L)'
;MPKWRAWLWVVVSAALGVLVGGATFAVSGYVKLSGNVRHEQVTKQELGARPAKISKALNVLIVGSDQRNGANAKYGKAPGERTDTIILAHISPKRDGAVLISFPRDSLVQLPSCPAKKGLPGQRAHVGMINESFNFGGIACTWRTIEGLTGIHIDHFVKVDFTGFKAMVNALGGVQVCLPEAVNDKKALLHLPAGKQVLAGEQALGYVRARYSLGDGSDIGRIQRQQMFLASMAKKAMSGQTLTNPSALFGFLDAVTKSITTDPDLTLGVMKDLAMSAKGLTAGQIRFVTTPWRYSVTNPGRVEWVQPQANRLFKMVAADEISKNVKSGEQKIPKSQIHIVVQNGTATQGLATQVAAELEQRGYHIAKVEPAPKHYSKTVIKYAPVGESRAARLFRELKKSATFEVKNAQTQAIVLVIGADWVGTKPPKSLDDVEGFDATQDSCTAS
;
A
#
# COMPACT_ATOMS: atom_id res chain seq x y z
N MET A 1 -52.72 -43.65 -8.31
CA MET A 1 -51.26 -43.45 -8.43
C MET A 1 -50.61 -43.66 -7.06
N PRO A 2 -49.46 -44.33 -6.96
CA PRO A 2 -48.85 -44.60 -5.66
C PRO A 2 -48.34 -43.30 -5.03
N LYS A 3 -48.61 -43.11 -3.73
CA LYS A 3 -48.37 -41.86 -2.98
C LYS A 3 -46.90 -41.37 -3.03
N TRP A 4 -45.94 -42.26 -3.25
CA TRP A 4 -44.52 -41.91 -3.42
C TRP A 4 -44.25 -41.06 -4.66
N ARG A 5 -45.01 -41.25 -5.76
CA ARG A 5 -44.86 -40.44 -6.97
C ARG A 5 -45.29 -38.98 -6.74
N ALA A 6 -46.33 -38.76 -5.94
CA ALA A 6 -46.77 -37.40 -5.59
C ALA A 6 -45.73 -36.66 -4.74
N TRP A 7 -45.12 -37.34 -3.76
CA TRP A 7 -44.02 -36.79 -2.96
C TRP A 7 -42.79 -36.47 -3.81
N LEU A 8 -42.46 -37.33 -4.77
CA LEU A 8 -41.33 -37.13 -5.67
C LEU A 8 -41.52 -35.87 -6.54
N TRP A 9 -42.73 -35.63 -7.06
CA TRP A 9 -43.06 -34.40 -7.81
C TRP A 9 -43.02 -33.14 -6.96
N VAL A 10 -43.43 -33.21 -5.69
CA VAL A 10 -43.32 -32.07 -4.75
C VAL A 10 -41.85 -31.74 -4.48
N VAL A 11 -41.00 -32.74 -4.23
CA VAL A 11 -39.56 -32.54 -4.01
C VAL A 11 -38.87 -32.00 -5.27
N VAL A 12 -39.17 -32.54 -6.45
CA VAL A 12 -38.62 -32.07 -7.72
C VAL A 12 -39.06 -30.64 -8.01
N SER A 13 -40.33 -30.29 -7.77
CA SER A 13 -40.84 -28.93 -8.00
C SER A 13 -40.26 -27.93 -7.01
N ALA A 14 -40.09 -28.32 -5.74
CA ALA A 14 -39.43 -27.50 -4.75
C ALA A 14 -37.95 -27.28 -5.10
N ALA A 15 -37.23 -28.34 -5.50
CA ALA A 15 -35.84 -28.25 -5.94
C ALA A 15 -35.70 -27.38 -7.19
N LEU A 16 -36.58 -27.53 -8.18
CA LEU A 16 -36.61 -26.70 -9.38
C LEU A 16 -36.92 -25.23 -9.04
N GLY A 17 -37.87 -24.98 -8.14
CA GLY A 17 -38.20 -23.65 -7.65
C GLY A 17 -37.01 -22.98 -6.96
N VAL A 18 -36.26 -23.72 -6.14
CA VAL A 18 -35.03 -23.24 -5.51
C VAL A 18 -33.94 -22.96 -6.55
N LEU A 19 -33.77 -23.83 -7.55
CA LEU A 19 -32.79 -23.65 -8.63
C LEU A 19 -33.11 -22.43 -9.50
N VAL A 20 -34.36 -22.30 -9.94
CA VAL A 20 -34.82 -21.18 -10.77
C VAL A 20 -34.77 -19.88 -9.97
N GLY A 21 -35.22 -19.89 -8.70
CA GLY A 21 -35.12 -18.75 -7.81
C GLY A 21 -33.68 -18.32 -7.57
N GLY A 22 -32.78 -19.28 -7.32
CA GLY A 22 -31.35 -19.04 -7.17
C GLY A 22 -30.69 -18.49 -8.44
N ALA A 23 -30.99 -19.06 -9.60
CA ALA A 23 -30.49 -18.57 -10.89
C ALA A 23 -30.99 -17.16 -11.20
N THR A 24 -32.27 -16.88 -10.97
CA THR A 24 -32.87 -15.56 -11.17
C THR A 24 -32.25 -14.53 -10.23
N PHE A 25 -32.03 -14.88 -8.97
CA PHE A 25 -31.33 -14.02 -8.00
C PHE A 25 -29.88 -13.75 -8.43
N ALA A 26 -29.16 -14.77 -8.89
CA ALA A 26 -27.78 -14.63 -9.36
C ALA A 26 -27.68 -13.74 -10.61
N VAL A 27 -28.58 -13.92 -11.60
CA VAL A 27 -28.62 -13.10 -12.83
C VAL A 27 -29.01 -11.66 -12.51
N SER A 28 -30.06 -11.46 -11.71
CA SER A 28 -30.51 -10.12 -11.31
C SER A 28 -29.43 -9.38 -10.51
N GLY A 29 -28.77 -10.10 -9.60
CA GLY A 29 -27.61 -9.59 -8.87
C GLY A 29 -26.48 -9.19 -9.80
N TYR A 30 -26.11 -10.05 -10.75
CA TYR A 30 -25.05 -9.77 -11.73
C TYR A 30 -25.37 -8.54 -12.59
N VAL A 31 -26.58 -8.44 -13.13
CA VAL A 31 -27.03 -7.30 -13.96
C VAL A 31 -26.96 -6.00 -13.15
N LYS A 32 -27.46 -6.01 -11.91
CA LYS A 32 -27.41 -4.85 -11.02
C LYS A 32 -25.98 -4.41 -10.72
N LEU A 33 -25.13 -5.36 -10.32
CA LEU A 33 -23.73 -5.09 -10.02
C LEU A 33 -22.97 -4.58 -11.26
N SER A 34 -23.27 -5.11 -12.45
CA SER A 34 -22.61 -4.70 -13.68
C SER A 34 -23.02 -3.28 -14.08
N GLY A 35 -24.28 -2.90 -13.84
CA GLY A 35 -24.77 -1.54 -14.09
C GLY A 35 -24.28 -0.49 -13.08
N ASN A 36 -23.77 -0.92 -11.92
CA ASN A 36 -23.24 -0.01 -10.90
C ASN A 36 -21.85 0.55 -11.26
N VAL A 37 -21.03 -0.21 -11.99
CA VAL A 37 -19.63 0.14 -12.26
C VAL A 37 -19.57 1.30 -13.25
N ARG A 38 -18.93 2.39 -12.83
CA ARG A 38 -18.68 3.53 -13.72
C ARG A 38 -17.42 3.26 -14.53
N HIS A 39 -17.44 3.59 -15.82
CA HIS A 39 -16.27 3.49 -16.67
C HIS A 39 -15.79 4.87 -17.10
N GLU A 40 -14.49 5.11 -17.01
CA GLU A 40 -13.81 6.28 -17.59
C GLU A 40 -12.86 5.78 -18.69
N GLN A 41 -13.06 6.24 -19.92
CA GLN A 41 -12.23 5.82 -21.05
C GLN A 41 -10.83 6.43 -20.95
N VAL A 42 -9.83 5.60 -21.21
CA VAL A 42 -8.43 6.01 -21.37
C VAL A 42 -7.96 5.49 -22.72
N THR A 43 -7.65 6.41 -23.62
CA THR A 43 -7.30 6.10 -25.01
C THR A 43 -5.81 5.77 -25.16
N LYS A 44 -5.46 5.03 -26.22
CA LYS A 44 -4.06 4.76 -26.58
C LYS A 44 -3.27 6.05 -26.82
N GLN A 45 -3.92 7.08 -27.37
CA GLN A 45 -3.32 8.39 -27.62
C GLN A 45 -2.94 9.10 -26.31
N GLU A 46 -3.80 9.03 -25.29
CA GLU A 46 -3.50 9.62 -23.97
C GLU A 46 -2.31 8.91 -23.30
N LEU A 47 -2.27 7.58 -23.36
CA LEU A 47 -1.19 6.79 -22.77
C LEU A 47 0.14 6.92 -23.52
N GLY A 48 0.10 7.12 -24.85
CA GLY A 48 1.31 7.22 -25.68
C GLY A 48 2.05 5.88 -25.79
N ALA A 49 3.39 5.94 -25.85
CA ALA A 49 4.22 4.73 -25.88
C ALA A 49 4.21 4.06 -24.50
N ARG A 50 3.85 2.77 -24.48
CA ARG A 50 3.69 1.99 -23.25
C ARG A 50 4.81 0.95 -23.12
N PRO A 51 5.26 0.62 -21.91
CA PRO A 51 6.23 -0.45 -21.70
C PRO A 51 5.66 -1.79 -22.16
N ALA A 52 6.53 -2.67 -22.64
CA ALA A 52 6.15 -4.03 -22.99
C ALA A 52 5.67 -4.79 -21.75
N LYS A 53 4.63 -5.61 -21.90
CA LYS A 53 4.19 -6.52 -20.84
C LYS A 53 5.10 -7.74 -20.80
N ILE A 54 6.00 -7.79 -19.81
CA ILE A 54 7.07 -8.81 -19.71
C ILE A 54 6.59 -10.08 -18.99
N SER A 55 5.56 -9.98 -18.15
CA SER A 55 5.01 -11.10 -17.38
C SER A 55 3.49 -11.23 -17.55
N LYS A 56 2.92 -12.38 -17.17
CA LYS A 56 1.47 -12.61 -17.11
C LYS A 56 0.82 -12.06 -15.83
N ALA A 57 1.58 -11.29 -15.04
CA ALA A 57 1.04 -10.63 -13.86
C ALA A 57 -0.03 -9.62 -14.26
N LEU A 58 -0.94 -9.34 -13.32
CA LEU A 58 -1.96 -8.32 -13.49
C LEU A 58 -1.55 -7.10 -12.67
N ASN A 59 -1.42 -5.95 -13.32
CA ASN A 59 -1.06 -4.68 -12.68
C ASN A 59 -2.26 -3.74 -12.69
N VAL A 60 -2.77 -3.39 -11.51
CA VAL A 60 -3.94 -2.50 -11.37
C VAL A 60 -3.51 -1.22 -10.65
N LEU A 61 -3.69 -0.07 -11.31
CA LEU A 61 -3.46 1.23 -10.71
C LEU A 61 -4.66 1.65 -9.86
N ILE A 62 -4.46 1.78 -8.56
CA ILE A 62 -5.48 2.21 -7.61
C ILE A 62 -5.23 3.68 -7.25
N VAL A 63 -6.21 4.53 -7.50
CA VAL A 63 -6.14 5.96 -7.23
C VAL A 63 -7.26 6.39 -6.28
N GLY A 64 -6.87 6.94 -5.14
CA GLY A 64 -7.77 7.61 -4.22
C GLY A 64 -7.96 9.07 -4.62
N SER A 65 -9.22 9.46 -4.81
CA SER A 65 -9.61 10.80 -5.24
C SER A 65 -10.33 11.58 -4.14
N ASP A 66 -9.88 12.81 -3.91
CA ASP A 66 -10.51 13.81 -3.06
C ASP A 66 -11.34 14.78 -3.91
N GLN A 67 -12.39 14.28 -4.57
CA GLN A 67 -13.37 15.15 -5.22
C GLN A 67 -14.30 15.76 -4.16
N ARG A 68 -14.17 17.07 -3.91
CA ARG A 68 -14.92 17.80 -2.85
C ARG A 68 -16.15 18.53 -3.37
N ASN A 69 -16.95 17.86 -4.20
CA ASN A 69 -18.25 18.36 -4.66
C ASN A 69 -19.41 17.49 -4.10
N GLY A 70 -20.65 17.94 -4.27
CA GLY A 70 -21.84 17.20 -3.82
C GLY A 70 -21.76 16.76 -2.35
N ALA A 71 -21.93 15.45 -2.09
CA ALA A 71 -21.88 14.85 -0.76
C ALA A 71 -20.51 15.00 -0.04
N ASN A 72 -19.45 15.34 -0.78
CA ASN A 72 -18.10 15.56 -0.24
C ASN A 72 -17.79 17.05 -0.01
N ALA A 73 -18.70 17.99 -0.30
CA ALA A 73 -18.47 19.43 -0.16
C ALA A 73 -18.14 19.86 1.28
N LYS A 74 -18.60 19.09 2.29
CA LYS A 74 -18.29 19.32 3.70
C LYS A 74 -16.81 19.18 4.07
N TYR A 75 -15.99 18.57 3.20
CA TYR A 75 -14.55 18.43 3.41
C TYR A 75 -13.73 19.60 2.83
N GLY A 76 -14.39 20.63 2.31
CA GLY A 76 -13.79 21.88 1.85
C GLY A 76 -14.22 22.26 0.43
N LYS A 77 -14.00 23.52 0.07
CA LYS A 77 -14.25 24.04 -1.28
C LYS A 77 -12.91 24.14 -2.02
N ALA A 78 -12.64 23.22 -2.93
CA ALA A 78 -11.49 23.29 -3.83
C ALA A 78 -11.95 22.95 -5.26
N PRO A 79 -11.63 23.77 -6.27
CA PRO A 79 -11.90 23.42 -7.66
C PRO A 79 -10.99 22.26 -8.10
N GLY A 80 -11.57 21.29 -8.80
CA GLY A 80 -10.85 20.13 -9.35
C GLY A 80 -10.82 18.90 -8.44
N GLU A 81 -10.31 17.80 -8.99
CA GLU A 81 -10.15 16.51 -8.35
C GLU A 81 -8.67 16.34 -7.98
N ARG A 82 -8.35 15.97 -6.73
CA ARG A 82 -6.96 15.75 -6.29
C ARG A 82 -6.75 14.28 -5.95
N THR A 83 -5.58 13.75 -6.30
CA THR A 83 -5.16 12.43 -5.82
C THR A 83 -4.36 12.55 -4.52
N ASP A 84 -4.82 11.84 -3.49
CA ASP A 84 -4.11 11.74 -2.21
C ASP A 84 -3.41 10.39 -2.02
N THR A 85 -3.74 9.41 -2.88
CA THR A 85 -3.26 8.03 -2.81
C THR A 85 -3.04 7.50 -4.22
N ILE A 86 -1.83 7.04 -4.51
CA ILE A 86 -1.45 6.39 -5.77
C ILE A 86 -0.80 5.06 -5.39
N ILE A 87 -1.45 3.95 -5.74
CA ILE A 87 -1.00 2.60 -5.41
C ILE A 87 -0.99 1.76 -6.69
N LEU A 88 0.07 1.00 -6.93
CA LEU A 88 0.07 -0.05 -7.95
C LEU A 88 -0.08 -1.41 -7.28
N ALA A 89 -1.18 -2.09 -7.56
CA ALA A 89 -1.40 -3.47 -7.16
C ALA A 89 -0.85 -4.42 -8.23
N HIS A 90 0.23 -5.11 -7.92
CA HIS A 90 0.81 -6.17 -8.72
C HIS A 90 0.32 -7.53 -8.21
N ILE A 91 -0.39 -8.28 -9.05
CA ILE A 91 -0.98 -9.58 -8.70
C ILE A 91 -0.27 -10.65 -9.52
N SER A 92 0.28 -11.66 -8.85
CA SER A 92 1.06 -12.73 -9.48
C SER A 92 0.26 -13.44 -10.57
N PRO A 93 0.91 -14.00 -11.62
CA PRO A 93 0.24 -14.78 -12.67
C PRO A 93 -0.63 -15.91 -12.13
N LYS A 94 -0.19 -16.54 -11.03
CA LYS A 94 -0.91 -17.65 -10.37
C LYS A 94 -1.97 -17.19 -9.38
N ARG A 95 -2.06 -15.88 -9.10
CA ARG A 95 -3.03 -15.28 -8.16
C ARG A 95 -2.87 -15.78 -6.72
N ASP A 96 -1.66 -16.21 -6.40
CA ASP A 96 -1.21 -16.73 -5.09
C ASP A 96 -0.38 -15.70 -4.29
N GLY A 97 -0.20 -14.50 -4.82
CA GLY A 97 0.45 -13.39 -4.13
C GLY A 97 0.11 -12.04 -4.76
N ALA A 98 0.08 -11.00 -3.92
CA ALA A 98 -0.13 -9.62 -4.37
C ALA A 98 0.81 -8.66 -3.64
N VAL A 99 1.26 -7.63 -4.35
CA VAL A 99 2.07 -6.53 -3.79
C VAL A 99 1.45 -5.20 -4.16
N LEU A 100 1.14 -4.39 -3.14
CA LEU A 100 0.61 -3.05 -3.28
C LEU A 100 1.73 -2.06 -3.02
N ILE A 101 2.12 -1.33 -4.06
CA ILE A 101 3.22 -0.37 -4.05
C ILE A 101 2.65 1.03 -3.95
N SER A 102 2.83 1.69 -2.82
CA SER A 102 2.45 3.09 -2.65
C SER A 102 3.51 4.01 -3.25
N PHE A 103 3.05 5.02 -3.99
CA PHE A 103 3.87 6.13 -4.47
C PHE A 103 3.55 7.36 -3.64
N PRO A 104 4.51 7.92 -2.88
CA PRO A 104 4.28 9.14 -2.12
C PRO A 104 3.86 10.27 -3.05
N ARG A 105 2.74 10.93 -2.77
CA ARG A 105 2.12 11.90 -3.69
C ARG A 105 2.99 13.14 -3.93
N ASP A 106 3.87 13.47 -2.96
CA ASP A 106 4.80 14.59 -2.99
C ASP A 106 6.18 14.20 -3.56
N SER A 107 6.28 13.04 -4.22
CA SER A 107 7.50 12.58 -4.90
C SER A 107 7.84 13.49 -6.07
N LEU A 108 9.03 14.10 -6.03
CA LEU A 108 9.60 14.83 -7.16
C LEU A 108 10.09 13.84 -8.21
N VAL A 109 9.43 13.87 -9.37
CA VAL A 109 9.68 12.96 -10.48
C VAL A 109 9.68 13.72 -11.80
N GLN A 110 10.31 13.14 -12.81
CA GLN A 110 10.19 13.65 -14.17
C GLN A 110 8.81 13.29 -14.72
N LEU A 111 7.88 14.25 -14.70
CA LEU A 111 6.55 14.08 -15.24
C LEU A 111 6.60 14.11 -16.78
N PRO A 112 5.87 13.21 -17.46
CA PRO A 112 5.73 13.25 -18.92
C PRO A 112 4.80 14.39 -19.35
N SER A 113 4.84 14.70 -20.64
CA SER A 113 3.80 15.53 -21.26
C SER A 113 2.48 14.74 -21.39
N CYS A 114 1.36 15.40 -21.11
CA CYS A 114 0.02 14.85 -21.26
C CYS A 114 -0.88 15.86 -22.00
N PRO A 115 -1.70 15.42 -22.96
CA PRO A 115 -2.58 16.32 -23.70
C PRO A 115 -3.65 16.93 -22.80
N ALA A 116 -4.11 18.13 -23.15
CA ALA A 116 -5.28 18.74 -22.53
C ALA A 116 -6.54 17.91 -22.86
N LYS A 117 -7.47 17.83 -21.91
CA LYS A 117 -8.79 17.21 -22.11
C LYS A 117 -9.90 18.03 -21.44
N LYS A 118 -11.16 17.68 -21.67
CA LYS A 118 -12.29 18.47 -21.14
C LYS A 118 -12.18 18.63 -19.63
N GLY A 119 -12.03 19.88 -19.17
CA GLY A 119 -11.90 20.24 -17.76
C GLY A 119 -10.50 20.11 -17.15
N LEU A 120 -9.50 19.71 -17.94
CA LEU A 120 -8.13 19.49 -17.48
C LEU A 120 -7.11 20.05 -18.50
N PRO A 121 -6.24 20.99 -18.11
CA PRO A 121 -5.40 21.73 -19.05
C PRO A 121 -4.25 20.89 -19.65
N GLY A 122 -4.02 19.67 -19.17
CA GLY A 122 -2.85 18.88 -19.54
C GLY A 122 -1.57 19.48 -18.98
N GLN A 123 -0.42 18.95 -19.41
CA GLN A 123 0.89 19.42 -18.95
C GLN A 123 2.00 19.13 -19.97
N ARG A 124 3.06 19.94 -19.94
CA ARG A 124 4.34 19.64 -20.62
C ARG A 124 5.22 18.79 -19.73
N ALA A 125 6.25 18.16 -20.30
CA ALA A 125 7.22 17.41 -19.50
C ALA A 125 8.01 18.38 -18.60
N HIS A 126 8.07 18.08 -17.30
CA HIS A 126 8.77 18.89 -16.29
C HIS A 126 9.04 18.05 -15.03
N VAL A 127 9.90 18.54 -14.14
CA VAL A 127 10.06 17.95 -12.80
C VAL A 127 8.99 18.55 -11.89
N GLY A 128 8.20 17.70 -11.24
CA GLY A 128 7.12 18.11 -10.36
C GLY A 128 6.70 17.00 -9.40
N MET A 129 5.72 17.27 -8.54
CA MET A 129 5.16 16.25 -7.65
C MET A 129 4.33 15.26 -8.45
N ILE A 130 4.43 13.96 -8.13
CA ILE A 130 3.77 12.91 -8.90
C ILE A 130 2.23 13.07 -8.97
N ASN A 131 1.60 13.63 -7.94
CA ASN A 131 0.16 13.89 -7.93
C ASN A 131 -0.31 14.99 -8.90
N GLU A 132 0.60 15.84 -9.38
CA GLU A 132 0.30 16.85 -10.39
C GLU A 132 -0.20 16.20 -11.68
N SER A 133 0.30 14.99 -12.02
CA SER A 133 -0.17 14.21 -13.17
C SER A 133 -1.69 14.04 -13.16
N PHE A 134 -2.28 13.79 -11.99
CA PHE A 134 -3.72 13.64 -11.84
C PHE A 134 -4.44 15.00 -11.90
N ASN A 135 -3.89 16.01 -11.22
CA ASN A 135 -4.50 17.34 -11.16
C ASN A 135 -4.58 18.01 -12.54
N PHE A 136 -3.60 17.74 -13.41
CA PHE A 136 -3.51 18.36 -14.74
C PHE A 136 -4.04 17.47 -15.87
N GLY A 137 -3.95 16.15 -15.77
CA GLY A 137 -4.32 15.23 -16.85
C GLY A 137 -5.18 14.03 -16.42
N GLY A 138 -5.60 13.97 -15.15
CA GLY A 138 -6.47 12.94 -14.61
C GLY A 138 -5.84 11.55 -14.63
N ILE A 139 -6.69 10.52 -14.60
CA ILE A 139 -6.24 9.13 -14.49
C ILE A 139 -5.32 8.70 -15.63
N ALA A 140 -5.56 9.17 -16.85
CA ALA A 140 -4.76 8.83 -18.02
C ALA A 140 -3.31 9.35 -17.91
N CYS A 141 -3.13 10.58 -17.42
CA CYS A 141 -1.80 11.13 -17.23
C CYS A 141 -1.07 10.50 -16.04
N THR A 142 -1.78 10.15 -14.96
CA THR A 142 -1.21 9.38 -13.85
C THR A 142 -0.77 7.98 -14.30
N TRP A 143 -1.60 7.28 -15.06
CA TRP A 143 -1.25 5.99 -15.66
C TRP A 143 0.04 6.11 -16.47
N ARG A 144 0.08 7.03 -17.44
CA ARG A 144 1.26 7.28 -18.27
C ARG A 144 2.50 7.62 -17.45
N THR A 145 2.34 8.40 -16.39
CA THR A 145 3.43 8.79 -15.49
C THR A 145 4.00 7.56 -14.78
N ILE A 146 3.16 6.70 -14.21
CA ILE A 146 3.62 5.49 -13.52
C ILE A 146 4.28 4.53 -14.50
N GLU A 147 3.70 4.28 -15.68
CA GLU A 147 4.32 3.43 -16.70
C GLU A 147 5.68 3.99 -17.16
N GLY A 148 5.76 5.29 -17.43
CA GLY A 148 6.99 5.93 -17.90
C GLY A 148 8.11 5.95 -16.86
N LEU A 149 7.78 6.13 -15.57
CA LEU A 149 8.75 6.18 -14.49
C LEU A 149 9.23 4.80 -14.04
N THR A 150 8.34 3.79 -14.08
CA THR A 150 8.62 2.46 -13.52
C THR A 150 8.96 1.41 -14.57
N GLY A 151 8.52 1.61 -15.83
CA GLY A 151 8.59 0.59 -16.87
C GLY A 151 7.64 -0.59 -16.65
N ILE A 152 6.73 -0.51 -15.68
CA ILE A 152 5.74 -1.55 -15.40
C ILE A 152 4.52 -1.30 -16.29
N HIS A 153 4.11 -2.29 -17.08
CA HIS A 153 2.87 -2.23 -17.84
C HIS A 153 1.66 -2.34 -16.91
N ILE A 154 0.78 -1.35 -16.90
CA ILE A 154 -0.47 -1.36 -16.15
C ILE A 154 -1.56 -1.99 -17.02
N ASP A 155 -2.40 -2.84 -16.47
CA ASP A 155 -3.50 -3.48 -17.21
C ASP A 155 -4.81 -2.71 -17.05
N HIS A 156 -5.08 -2.25 -15.82
CA HIS A 156 -6.34 -1.61 -15.47
C HIS A 156 -6.13 -0.50 -14.44
N PHE A 157 -7.13 0.36 -14.26
CA PHE A 157 -7.20 1.24 -13.10
C PHE A 157 -8.50 1.08 -12.31
N VAL A 158 -8.42 1.44 -11.04
CA VAL A 158 -9.56 1.60 -10.13
C VAL A 158 -9.42 2.95 -9.45
N LYS A 159 -10.38 3.84 -9.68
CA LYS A 159 -10.50 5.13 -9.01
C LYS A 159 -11.59 5.07 -7.96
N VAL A 160 -11.29 5.53 -6.75
CA VAL A 160 -12.19 5.51 -5.59
C VAL A 160 -12.26 6.90 -4.98
N ASP A 161 -13.48 7.43 -4.80
CA ASP A 161 -13.70 8.68 -4.09
C ASP A 161 -14.01 8.46 -2.59
N PHE A 162 -14.13 9.55 -1.83
CA PHE A 162 -14.43 9.49 -0.40
C PHE A 162 -15.79 8.89 -0.06
N THR A 163 -16.81 9.14 -0.87
CA THR A 163 -18.14 8.56 -0.63
C THR A 163 -18.08 7.06 -0.87
N GLY A 164 -17.41 6.63 -1.93
CA GLY A 164 -17.19 5.23 -2.25
C GLY A 164 -16.38 4.49 -1.19
N PHE A 165 -15.28 5.08 -0.73
CA PHE A 165 -14.48 4.53 0.37
C PHE A 165 -15.33 4.28 1.63
N LYS A 166 -16.11 5.28 2.06
CA LYS A 166 -16.99 5.15 3.23
C LYS A 166 -18.04 4.06 3.06
N ALA A 167 -18.64 3.97 1.87
CA ALA A 167 -19.65 2.97 1.57
C ALA A 167 -19.09 1.54 1.65
N MET A 168 -17.90 1.32 1.09
CA MET A 168 -17.22 0.02 1.17
C MET A 168 -16.88 -0.38 2.61
N VAL A 169 -16.36 0.55 3.41
CA VAL A 169 -16.07 0.30 4.84
C VAL A 169 -17.34 -0.04 5.62
N ASN A 170 -18.43 0.69 5.38
CA ASN A 170 -19.71 0.44 6.05
C ASN A 170 -20.29 -0.92 5.65
N ALA A 171 -20.17 -1.33 4.39
CA ALA A 171 -20.66 -2.62 3.92
C ALA A 171 -19.90 -3.81 4.55
N LEU A 172 -18.67 -3.61 5.03
CA LEU A 172 -17.91 -4.58 5.82
C LEU A 172 -18.29 -4.60 7.32
N GLY A 173 -19.22 -3.73 7.75
CA GLY A 173 -19.52 -3.52 9.16
C GLY A 173 -18.43 -2.76 9.92
N GLY A 174 -17.60 -1.99 9.20
CA GLY A 174 -16.44 -1.29 9.74
C GLY A 174 -15.15 -2.10 9.69
N VAL A 175 -14.03 -1.40 9.88
CA VAL A 175 -12.67 -1.96 9.84
C VAL A 175 -12.00 -1.74 11.18
N GLN A 176 -11.45 -2.80 11.76
CA GLN A 176 -10.73 -2.71 13.02
C GLN A 176 -9.36 -2.06 12.82
N VAL A 177 -9.03 -1.09 13.68
CA VAL A 177 -7.71 -0.47 13.80
C VAL A 177 -7.29 -0.45 15.26
N CYS A 178 -6.01 -0.32 15.52
CA CYS A 178 -5.45 -0.06 16.85
C CYS A 178 -4.84 1.33 16.89
N LEU A 179 -5.18 2.07 17.94
CA LEU A 179 -4.63 3.38 18.22
C LEU A 179 -3.74 3.29 19.45
N PRO A 180 -2.41 3.52 19.36
CA PRO A 180 -1.56 3.51 20.54
C PRO A 180 -1.93 4.65 21.51
N GLU A 181 -2.41 5.76 20.98
CA GLU A 181 -2.85 6.94 21.74
C GLU A 181 -4.22 7.43 21.24
N ALA A 182 -4.91 8.18 22.08
CA ALA A 182 -6.17 8.80 21.70
C ALA A 182 -5.93 9.86 20.61
N VAL A 183 -6.86 9.92 19.65
CA VAL A 183 -6.75 10.80 18.49
C VAL A 183 -7.83 11.87 18.57
N ASN A 184 -7.41 13.13 18.52
CA ASN A 184 -8.31 14.26 18.42
C ASN A 184 -7.86 15.19 17.28
N ASP A 185 -8.44 15.02 16.09
CA ASP A 185 -8.18 15.83 14.91
C ASP A 185 -9.43 16.56 14.47
N LYS A 186 -9.51 17.86 14.80
CA LYS A 186 -10.62 18.71 14.39
C LYS A 186 -10.70 18.88 12.86
N LYS A 187 -9.57 18.84 12.14
CA LYS A 187 -9.54 19.00 10.67
C LYS A 187 -9.96 17.73 9.95
N ALA A 188 -9.64 16.56 10.51
CA ALA A 188 -10.08 15.26 10.00
C ALA A 188 -11.44 14.80 10.56
N LEU A 189 -12.09 15.63 11.41
CA LEU A 189 -13.33 15.30 12.11
C LEU A 189 -13.25 13.98 12.90
N LEU A 190 -12.09 13.73 13.51
CA LEU A 190 -11.77 12.46 14.13
C LEU A 190 -11.58 12.62 15.63
N HIS A 191 -12.40 11.92 16.40
CA HIS A 191 -12.25 11.78 17.84
C HIS A 191 -12.36 10.31 18.20
N LEU A 192 -11.24 9.70 18.60
CA LEU A 192 -11.15 8.27 18.88
C LEU A 192 -10.32 8.04 20.16
N PRO A 193 -10.78 7.19 21.08
CA PRO A 193 -9.96 6.80 22.22
C PRO A 193 -8.82 5.85 21.79
N ALA A 194 -7.81 5.72 22.64
CA ALA A 194 -6.75 4.73 22.45
C ALA A 194 -7.31 3.29 22.45
N GLY A 195 -6.53 2.34 21.94
CA GLY A 195 -6.85 0.93 21.88
C GLY A 195 -7.52 0.47 20.59
N LYS A 196 -8.17 -0.70 20.64
CA LYS A 196 -8.84 -1.32 19.49
C LYS A 196 -10.15 -0.61 19.19
N GLN A 197 -10.30 -0.11 17.97
CA GLN A 197 -11.49 0.61 17.51
C GLN A 197 -11.99 -0.02 16.20
N VAL A 198 -13.30 -0.15 16.03
CA VAL A 198 -13.90 -0.48 14.73
C VAL A 198 -14.36 0.81 14.08
N LEU A 199 -13.68 1.20 12.99
CA LEU A 199 -13.98 2.45 12.31
C LEU A 199 -14.96 2.21 11.17
N ALA A 200 -16.06 2.95 11.20
CA ALA A 200 -17.04 3.01 10.12
C ALA A 200 -16.90 4.32 9.35
N GLY A 201 -17.29 4.31 8.07
CA GLY A 201 -17.50 5.48 7.21
C GLY A 201 -16.62 6.70 7.52
N GLU A 202 -17.23 7.71 8.15
CA GLU A 202 -16.58 8.99 8.47
C GLU A 202 -15.35 8.84 9.37
N GLN A 203 -15.39 7.97 10.37
CA GLN A 203 -14.24 7.73 11.25
C GLN A 203 -13.09 7.09 10.49
N ALA A 204 -13.40 6.13 9.61
CA ALA A 204 -12.40 5.49 8.75
C ALA A 204 -11.78 6.50 7.78
N LEU A 205 -12.61 7.35 7.16
CA LEU A 205 -12.14 8.38 6.23
C LEU A 205 -11.30 9.43 6.96
N GLY A 206 -11.73 9.86 8.15
CA GLY A 206 -10.98 10.75 9.02
C GLY A 206 -9.62 10.15 9.41
N TYR A 207 -9.59 8.87 9.78
CA TYR A 207 -8.37 8.16 10.16
C TYR A 207 -7.33 8.10 9.03
N VAL A 208 -7.73 7.72 7.81
CA VAL A 208 -6.81 7.63 6.68
C VAL A 208 -6.40 8.99 6.09
N ARG A 209 -7.11 10.08 6.48
CA ARG A 209 -6.82 11.46 6.07
C ARG A 209 -6.11 12.29 7.15
N ALA A 210 -6.14 11.85 8.41
CA ALA A 210 -5.50 12.57 9.51
C ALA A 210 -4.02 12.78 9.24
N ARG A 211 -3.54 14.01 9.46
CA ARG A 211 -2.14 14.42 9.19
C ARG A 211 -1.39 14.81 10.45
N TYR A 212 -2.02 15.60 11.32
CA TYR A 212 -1.31 16.34 12.37
C TYR A 212 -1.46 15.72 13.76
N SER A 213 -2.54 14.99 14.01
CA SER A 213 -2.81 14.34 15.31
C SER A 213 -2.24 12.92 15.43
N LEU A 214 -1.82 12.34 14.30
CA LEU A 214 -1.32 10.98 14.19
C LEU A 214 0.00 11.04 13.41
N GLY A 215 1.13 11.12 14.12
CA GLY A 215 2.48 11.15 13.52
C GLY A 215 3.13 12.54 13.47
N ASP A 216 4.24 12.64 12.74
CA ASP A 216 5.13 13.81 12.65
C ASP A 216 4.61 14.97 11.77
N GLY A 217 3.36 14.89 11.32
CA GLY A 217 2.78 15.85 10.36
C GLY A 217 3.17 15.59 8.90
N SER A 218 3.99 14.59 8.60
CA SER A 218 4.44 14.26 7.24
C SER A 218 3.41 13.45 6.45
N ASP A 219 3.56 13.47 5.12
CA ASP A 219 2.77 12.66 4.20
C ASP A 219 3.03 11.15 4.38
N ILE A 220 4.21 10.81 4.89
CA ILE A 220 4.71 9.44 4.98
C ILE A 220 4.00 8.66 6.08
N GLY A 221 3.82 9.27 7.26
CA GLY A 221 3.02 8.65 8.33
C GLY A 221 1.57 8.37 7.87
N ARG A 222 1.03 9.19 6.96
CA ARG A 222 -0.29 8.93 6.36
C ARG A 222 -0.25 7.72 5.42
N ILE A 223 0.78 7.56 4.59
CA ILE A 223 0.91 6.40 3.69
C ILE A 223 0.93 5.10 4.49
N GLN A 224 1.71 5.05 5.58
CA GLN A 224 1.75 3.87 6.45
C GLN A 224 0.35 3.56 7.03
N ARG A 225 -0.37 4.56 7.55
CA ARG A 225 -1.76 4.36 8.02
C ARG A 225 -2.72 3.90 6.94
N GLN A 226 -2.62 4.46 5.73
CA GLN A 226 -3.43 4.04 4.59
C GLN A 226 -3.18 2.59 4.22
N GLN A 227 -1.92 2.17 4.17
CA GLN A 227 -1.56 0.77 3.93
C GLN A 227 -2.08 -0.13 5.04
N MET A 228 -1.93 0.26 6.32
CA MET A 228 -2.38 -0.54 7.47
C MET A 228 -3.91 -0.68 7.45
N PHE A 229 -4.62 0.40 7.12
CA PHE A 229 -6.06 0.36 6.98
C PHE A 229 -6.50 -0.54 5.82
N LEU A 230 -5.84 -0.45 4.66
CA LEU A 230 -6.11 -1.32 3.51
C LEU A 230 -5.82 -2.79 3.82
N ALA A 231 -4.77 -3.07 4.58
CA ALA A 231 -4.47 -4.41 5.09
C ALA A 231 -5.58 -4.95 6.00
N SER A 232 -6.01 -4.18 7.00
CA SER A 232 -7.13 -4.53 7.87
C SER A 232 -8.44 -4.70 7.09
N MET A 233 -8.68 -3.86 6.09
CA MET A 233 -9.85 -3.94 5.20
C MET A 233 -9.80 -5.21 4.35
N ALA A 234 -8.66 -5.55 3.75
CA ALA A 234 -8.47 -6.78 2.98
C ALA A 234 -8.67 -8.02 3.86
N LYS A 235 -8.07 -8.04 5.06
CA LYS A 235 -8.26 -9.11 6.05
C LYS A 235 -9.73 -9.26 6.46
N LYS A 236 -10.46 -8.17 6.65
CA LYS A 236 -11.90 -8.19 6.96
C LYS A 236 -12.73 -8.70 5.79
N ALA A 237 -12.48 -8.23 4.57
CA ALA A 237 -13.18 -8.68 3.37
C ALA A 237 -12.95 -10.17 3.08
N MET A 238 -11.75 -10.68 3.38
CA MET A 238 -11.38 -12.09 3.23
C MET A 238 -11.77 -12.95 4.44
N SER A 239 -12.39 -12.37 5.47
CA SER A 239 -12.80 -13.13 6.66
C SER A 239 -13.95 -14.08 6.33
N GLY A 240 -13.93 -15.26 6.95
CA GLY A 240 -14.96 -16.28 6.76
C GLY A 240 -16.38 -15.72 6.95
N GLN A 241 -16.59 -14.83 7.93
CA GLN A 241 -17.88 -14.19 8.20
C GLN A 241 -18.45 -13.39 7.02
N THR A 242 -17.59 -12.74 6.22
CA THR A 242 -18.02 -11.97 5.03
C THR A 242 -18.23 -12.91 3.84
N LEU A 243 -17.33 -13.90 3.67
CA LEU A 243 -17.35 -14.80 2.51
C LEU A 243 -18.42 -15.90 2.59
N THR A 244 -18.80 -16.34 3.80
CA THR A 244 -19.80 -17.42 3.98
C THR A 244 -21.22 -16.89 4.13
N ASN A 245 -21.41 -15.57 4.20
CA ASN A 245 -22.72 -14.94 4.28
C ASN A 245 -23.11 -14.31 2.93
N PRO A 246 -24.04 -14.91 2.16
CA PRO A 246 -24.41 -14.43 0.83
C PRO A 246 -24.96 -13.01 0.80
N SER A 247 -25.71 -12.58 1.82
CA SER A 247 -26.26 -11.22 1.87
C SER A 247 -25.21 -10.18 2.20
N ALA A 248 -24.28 -10.50 3.12
CA ALA A 248 -23.15 -9.64 3.44
C ALA A 248 -22.19 -9.52 2.24
N LEU A 249 -21.89 -10.63 1.56
CA LEU A 249 -21.07 -10.64 0.36
C LEU A 249 -21.71 -9.81 -0.77
N PHE A 250 -23.00 -10.01 -1.03
CA PHE A 250 -23.70 -9.22 -2.05
C PHE A 250 -23.75 -7.73 -1.70
N GLY A 251 -24.03 -7.39 -0.44
CA GLY A 251 -24.03 -6.01 0.03
C GLY A 251 -22.67 -5.33 -0.12
N PHE A 252 -21.59 -6.05 0.18
CA PHE A 252 -20.23 -5.58 -0.05
C PHE A 252 -19.94 -5.37 -1.54
N LEU A 253 -20.26 -6.34 -2.40
CA LEU A 253 -20.06 -6.22 -3.85
C LEU A 253 -20.89 -5.08 -4.46
N ASP A 254 -22.13 -4.86 -4.00
CA ASP A 254 -22.97 -3.74 -4.43
C ASP A 254 -22.37 -2.39 -4.01
N ALA A 255 -21.85 -2.30 -2.78
CA ALA A 255 -21.15 -1.11 -2.32
C ALA A 255 -19.88 -0.86 -3.14
N VAL A 256 -19.03 -1.88 -3.35
CA VAL A 256 -17.79 -1.75 -4.13
C VAL A 256 -18.09 -1.30 -5.56
N THR A 257 -19.00 -1.98 -6.26
CA THR A 257 -19.30 -1.68 -7.67
C THR A 257 -19.83 -0.26 -7.87
N LYS A 258 -20.61 0.29 -6.93
CA LYS A 258 -21.09 1.69 -6.96
C LYS A 258 -20.00 2.72 -6.62
N SER A 259 -18.96 2.27 -5.93
CA SER A 259 -17.94 3.12 -5.30
C SER A 259 -16.69 3.30 -6.15
N ILE A 260 -16.58 2.53 -7.24
CA ILE A 260 -15.40 2.51 -8.10
C ILE A 260 -15.71 3.06 -9.50
N THR A 261 -14.71 3.70 -10.09
CA THR A 261 -14.65 3.96 -11.53
C THR A 261 -13.46 3.21 -12.10
N THR A 262 -13.65 2.47 -13.19
CA THR A 262 -12.61 1.64 -13.82
C THR A 262 -12.41 2.01 -15.27
N ASP A 263 -11.37 1.46 -15.91
CA ASP A 263 -11.32 1.44 -17.37
C ASP A 263 -12.43 0.51 -17.92
N PRO A 264 -12.83 0.67 -19.19
CA PRO A 264 -13.88 -0.15 -19.80
C PRO A 264 -13.57 -1.66 -19.84
N ASP A 265 -12.29 -2.05 -19.83
CA ASP A 265 -11.89 -3.45 -19.96
C ASP A 265 -11.94 -4.19 -18.60
N LEU A 266 -11.83 -3.47 -17.47
CA LEU A 266 -12.08 -4.01 -16.13
C LEU A 266 -13.58 -4.08 -15.83
N THR A 267 -14.26 -5.03 -16.49
CA THR A 267 -15.69 -5.30 -16.29
C THR A 267 -15.95 -6.08 -15.00
N LEU A 268 -17.22 -6.15 -14.57
CA LEU A 268 -17.61 -7.01 -13.45
C LEU A 268 -17.26 -8.48 -13.69
N GLY A 269 -17.37 -8.97 -14.92
CA GLY A 269 -16.97 -10.33 -15.30
C GLY A 269 -15.48 -10.56 -15.02
N VAL A 270 -14.63 -9.65 -15.49
CA VAL A 270 -13.17 -9.71 -15.25
C VAL A 270 -12.85 -9.64 -13.76
N MET A 271 -13.50 -8.74 -13.01
CA MET A 271 -13.32 -8.63 -11.56
C MET A 271 -13.76 -9.90 -10.82
N LYS A 272 -14.87 -10.52 -11.25
CA LYS A 272 -15.36 -11.79 -10.71
C LYS A 272 -14.36 -12.92 -10.98
N ASP A 273 -13.88 -13.04 -12.22
CA ASP A 273 -12.92 -14.08 -12.60
C ASP A 273 -11.60 -13.92 -11.84
N LEU A 274 -11.15 -12.67 -11.67
CA LEU A 274 -10.02 -12.35 -10.82
C LEU A 274 -10.25 -12.78 -9.37
N ALA A 275 -11.39 -12.43 -8.77
CA ALA A 275 -11.72 -12.82 -7.40
C ALA A 275 -11.80 -14.35 -7.23
N MET A 276 -12.39 -15.06 -8.20
CA MET A 276 -12.47 -16.52 -8.19
C MET A 276 -11.08 -17.18 -8.31
N SER A 277 -10.23 -16.64 -9.17
CA SER A 277 -8.85 -17.13 -9.32
C SER A 277 -7.98 -16.87 -8.08
N ALA A 278 -8.31 -15.83 -7.30
CA ALA A 278 -7.61 -15.46 -6.07
C ALA A 278 -8.22 -16.11 -4.81
N LYS A 279 -9.15 -17.06 -4.92
CA LYS A 279 -9.82 -17.68 -3.75
C LYS A 279 -8.85 -18.34 -2.75
N GLY A 280 -7.68 -18.79 -3.22
CA GLY A 280 -6.63 -19.37 -2.37
C GLY A 280 -5.68 -18.34 -1.75
N LEU A 281 -5.79 -17.07 -2.11
CA LEU A 281 -4.97 -16.00 -1.57
C LEU A 281 -5.39 -15.73 -0.11
N THR A 282 -4.41 -15.62 0.77
CA THR A 282 -4.61 -15.25 2.18
C THR A 282 -4.01 -13.87 2.45
N ALA A 283 -4.42 -13.23 3.55
CA ALA A 283 -3.88 -11.92 3.94
C ALA A 283 -2.33 -11.94 4.06
N GLY A 284 -1.72 -13.06 4.45
CA GLY A 284 -0.25 -13.19 4.58
C GLY A 284 0.50 -13.15 3.25
N GLN A 285 -0.22 -13.31 2.13
CA GLN A 285 0.33 -13.27 0.78
C GLN A 285 0.09 -11.91 0.10
N ILE A 286 -0.52 -10.96 0.80
CA ILE A 286 -0.69 -9.58 0.35
C ILE A 286 0.33 -8.71 1.07
N ARG A 287 1.27 -8.14 0.34
CA ARG A 287 2.31 -7.25 0.87
C ARG A 287 2.08 -5.81 0.47
N PHE A 288 2.32 -4.89 1.39
CA PHE A 288 2.27 -3.46 1.20
C PHE A 288 3.70 -2.93 1.28
N VAL A 289 4.13 -2.19 0.27
CA VAL A 289 5.45 -1.56 0.23
C VAL A 289 5.31 -0.11 -0.20
N THR A 290 6.16 0.74 0.33
CA THR A 290 6.28 2.12 -0.16
C THR A 290 7.47 2.21 -1.09
N THR A 291 7.33 2.94 -2.19
CA THR A 291 8.45 3.22 -3.10
C THR A 291 9.62 3.80 -2.29
N PRO A 292 10.86 3.25 -2.38
CA PRO A 292 12.00 3.77 -1.62
C PRO A 292 12.16 5.27 -1.81
N TRP A 293 12.10 6.02 -0.71
CA TRP A 293 12.00 7.47 -0.72
C TRP A 293 12.91 8.10 0.36
N ARG A 294 13.28 9.36 0.15
CA ARG A 294 13.93 10.22 1.15
C ARG A 294 13.34 11.62 1.08
N TYR A 295 13.44 12.40 2.15
CA TYR A 295 13.18 13.84 2.04
C TYR A 295 14.17 14.48 1.06
N SER A 296 13.66 15.37 0.21
CA SER A 296 14.51 16.15 -0.68
C SER A 296 15.37 17.10 0.14
N VAL A 297 16.67 17.10 -0.14
CA VAL A 297 17.64 18.02 0.49
C VAL A 297 17.57 19.41 -0.13
N THR A 298 17.06 19.53 -1.35
CA THR A 298 16.97 20.79 -2.11
C THR A 298 15.56 21.36 -2.15
N ASN A 299 14.53 20.55 -1.91
CA ASN A 299 13.12 20.98 -1.95
C ASN A 299 12.41 20.64 -0.63
N PRO A 300 12.43 21.54 0.36
CA PRO A 300 11.80 21.31 1.65
C PRO A 300 10.32 20.86 1.53
N GLY A 301 9.96 19.84 2.30
CA GLY A 301 8.60 19.28 2.29
C GLY A 301 8.25 18.45 1.04
N ARG A 302 9.26 18.00 0.28
CA ARG A 302 9.11 17.05 -0.83
C ARG A 302 9.90 15.79 -0.56
N VAL A 303 9.59 14.74 -1.32
CA VAL A 303 10.35 13.49 -1.27
C VAL A 303 10.92 13.14 -2.63
N GLU A 304 12.03 12.41 -2.64
CA GLU A 304 12.72 11.92 -3.83
C GLU A 304 12.79 10.41 -3.76
N TRP A 305 12.69 9.74 -4.91
CA TRP A 305 12.91 8.30 -4.96
C TRP A 305 14.40 7.98 -4.82
N VAL A 306 14.71 7.05 -3.92
CA VAL A 306 16.08 6.65 -3.63
C VAL A 306 16.56 5.69 -4.71
N GLN A 307 17.53 6.13 -5.52
CA GLN A 307 18.14 5.33 -6.56
C GLN A 307 19.48 4.71 -6.10
N PRO A 308 19.81 3.47 -6.53
CA PRO A 308 19.09 2.62 -7.49
C PRO A 308 18.00 1.70 -6.89
N GLN A 309 17.60 1.92 -5.64
CA GLN A 309 16.66 1.06 -4.90
C GLN A 309 15.27 1.05 -5.55
N ALA A 310 14.70 2.22 -5.85
CA ALA A 310 13.39 2.33 -6.52
C ALA A 310 13.40 1.63 -7.89
N ASN A 311 14.42 1.86 -8.72
CA ASN A 311 14.52 1.19 -10.03
C ASN A 311 14.63 -0.33 -9.92
N ARG A 312 15.30 -0.85 -8.88
CA ARG A 312 15.33 -2.30 -8.65
C ARG A 312 13.97 -2.85 -8.25
N LEU A 313 13.26 -2.19 -7.34
CA LEU A 313 11.91 -2.56 -6.98
C LEU A 313 11.06 -2.68 -8.26
N PHE A 314 11.04 -1.65 -9.11
CA PHE A 314 10.21 -1.66 -10.32
C PHE A 314 10.59 -2.76 -11.31
N LYS A 315 11.89 -3.02 -11.52
CA LYS A 315 12.35 -4.13 -12.37
C LYS A 315 11.87 -5.48 -11.85
N MET A 316 11.95 -5.72 -10.54
CA MET A 316 11.48 -6.96 -9.94
C MET A 316 9.96 -7.12 -10.09
N VAL A 317 9.19 -6.02 -9.97
CA VAL A 317 7.73 -6.03 -10.19
C VAL A 317 7.41 -6.35 -11.65
N ALA A 318 8.03 -5.64 -12.59
CA ALA A 318 7.79 -5.82 -14.02
C ALA A 318 8.04 -7.27 -14.47
N ALA A 319 9.10 -7.88 -13.91
CA ALA A 319 9.51 -9.26 -14.19
C ALA A 319 8.79 -10.33 -13.34
N ASP A 320 7.88 -9.95 -12.43
CA ASP A 320 7.20 -10.88 -11.50
C ASP A 320 8.21 -11.73 -10.68
N GLU A 321 9.36 -11.16 -10.32
CA GLU A 321 10.36 -11.81 -9.45
C GLU A 321 10.00 -11.71 -7.97
N ILE A 322 9.01 -10.86 -7.68
CA ILE A 322 8.55 -10.51 -6.35
C ILE A 322 7.65 -11.59 -5.77
N SER A 323 6.75 -12.17 -6.58
CA SER A 323 5.79 -13.20 -6.16
C SER A 323 6.46 -14.53 -5.80
N LYS A 324 7.55 -14.89 -6.50
CA LYS A 324 8.31 -16.15 -6.30
C LYS A 324 8.94 -16.28 -4.90
N ASN A 325 9.12 -15.15 -4.20
CA ASN A 325 9.70 -15.07 -2.87
C ASN A 325 8.71 -14.58 -1.80
N VAL A 326 7.41 -14.43 -2.11
CA VAL A 326 6.36 -14.30 -1.08
C VAL A 326 6.11 -15.68 -0.48
N LYS A 327 7.14 -16.24 0.15
CA LYS A 327 6.92 -17.28 1.15
C LYS A 327 6.25 -16.58 2.33
N SER A 328 5.19 -17.19 2.86
CA SER A 328 4.69 -16.88 4.22
C SER A 328 5.87 -17.12 5.17
N GLY A 329 6.66 -16.07 5.39
CA GLY A 329 7.96 -16.16 6.02
C GLY A 329 7.80 -15.93 7.50
N GLU A 330 7.91 -17.03 8.25
CA GLU A 330 8.63 -17.14 9.52
C GLU A 330 9.03 -15.81 10.16
N GLN A 331 8.56 -15.61 11.39
CA GLN A 331 8.71 -14.42 12.22
C GLN A 331 10.19 -14.02 12.39
N LYS A 332 10.77 -13.33 11.39
CA LYS A 332 12.02 -12.59 11.53
C LYS A 332 11.74 -11.44 12.48
N ILE A 333 12.58 -11.23 13.50
CA ILE A 333 12.51 -10.06 14.42
C ILE A 333 12.26 -8.81 13.56
N PRO A 334 11.10 -8.14 13.65
CA PRO A 334 10.78 -6.97 12.84
C PRO A 334 11.90 -5.92 12.91
N LYS A 335 12.19 -5.24 11.80
CA LYS A 335 13.27 -4.21 11.80
C LYS A 335 12.95 -3.10 12.80
N SER A 336 11.67 -2.82 13.00
CA SER A 336 11.16 -1.87 14.00
C SER A 336 11.53 -2.25 15.44
N GLN A 337 11.72 -3.54 15.74
CA GLN A 337 12.17 -4.04 17.06
C GLN A 337 13.71 -4.08 17.18
N ILE A 338 14.44 -3.58 16.19
CA ILE A 338 15.90 -3.46 16.22
C ILE A 338 16.24 -2.00 16.49
N HIS A 339 16.50 -1.71 17.76
CA HIS A 339 16.93 -0.38 18.23
C HIS A 339 18.42 -0.18 17.94
N ILE A 340 18.74 0.82 17.13
CA ILE A 340 20.11 1.15 16.73
C ILE A 340 20.52 2.51 17.31
N VAL A 341 21.67 2.56 17.95
CA VAL A 341 22.38 3.82 18.22
C VAL A 341 23.40 4.05 17.11
N VAL A 342 23.31 5.17 16.40
CA VAL A 342 24.21 5.50 15.30
C VAL A 342 25.26 6.49 15.79
N GLN A 343 26.53 6.08 15.78
CA GLN A 343 27.66 6.89 16.22
C GLN A 343 28.51 7.40 15.06
N ASN A 344 28.81 8.70 15.05
CA ASN A 344 29.72 9.29 14.07
C ASN A 344 31.19 9.12 14.51
N GLY A 345 31.91 8.17 13.91
CA GLY A 345 33.35 7.98 14.12
C GLY A 345 34.23 8.72 13.10
N THR A 346 33.67 9.62 12.30
CA THR A 346 34.37 10.32 11.21
C THR A 346 34.47 11.82 11.46
N ALA A 347 35.30 12.53 10.68
CA ALA A 347 35.34 13.99 10.68
C ALA A 347 34.18 14.63 9.87
N THR A 348 33.41 13.82 9.13
CA THR A 348 32.34 14.29 8.27
C THR A 348 31.11 14.65 9.11
N GLN A 349 30.80 15.94 9.20
CA GLN A 349 29.59 16.42 9.88
C GLN A 349 28.32 15.91 9.17
N GLY A 350 27.30 15.55 9.95
CA GLY A 350 25.99 15.10 9.43
C GLY A 350 25.95 13.66 8.89
N LEU A 351 27.09 12.96 8.74
CA LEU A 351 27.11 11.61 8.17
C LEU A 351 26.27 10.61 8.99
N ALA A 352 26.38 10.64 10.33
CA ALA A 352 25.58 9.76 11.18
C ALA A 352 24.07 10.03 11.09
N THR A 353 23.67 11.30 10.93
CA THR A 353 22.27 11.67 10.71
C THR A 353 21.76 11.15 9.36
N GLN A 354 22.59 11.23 8.31
CA GLN A 354 22.24 10.67 7.00
C GLN A 354 22.09 9.15 7.04
N VAL A 355 23.02 8.44 7.70
CA VAL A 355 22.96 6.98 7.85
C VAL A 355 21.79 6.56 8.74
N ALA A 356 21.51 7.30 9.81
CA ALA A 356 20.34 7.08 10.65
C ALA A 356 19.05 7.18 9.81
N ALA A 357 18.87 8.27 9.06
CA ALA A 357 17.71 8.44 8.19
C ALA A 357 17.60 7.31 7.14
N GLU A 358 18.73 6.85 6.57
CA GLU A 358 18.76 5.73 5.63
C GLU A 358 18.35 4.41 6.28
N LEU A 359 18.72 4.17 7.54
CA LEU A 359 18.33 2.97 8.29
C LEU A 359 16.87 3.04 8.78
N GLU A 360 16.38 4.21 9.18
CA GLU A 360 14.94 4.44 9.47
C GLU A 360 14.10 4.15 8.23
N GLN A 361 14.51 4.62 7.05
CA GLN A 361 13.89 4.31 5.75
C GLN A 361 13.92 2.81 5.41
N ARG A 362 14.80 2.04 6.05
CA ARG A 362 14.84 0.57 5.88
C ARG A 362 13.98 -0.15 6.90
N GLY A 363 13.30 0.58 7.79
CA GLY A 363 12.41 0.07 8.83
C GLY A 363 13.10 -0.19 10.17
N TYR A 364 14.36 0.21 10.36
CA TYR A 364 15.02 0.10 11.66
C TYR A 364 14.58 1.24 12.59
N HIS A 365 14.57 0.98 13.90
CA HIS A 365 14.32 2.03 14.87
C HIS A 365 15.65 2.65 15.32
N ILE A 366 15.85 3.95 15.06
CA ILE A 366 17.04 4.65 15.54
C ILE A 366 16.75 5.21 16.93
N ALA A 367 17.35 4.58 17.94
CA ALA A 367 17.20 4.99 19.32
C ALA A 367 17.90 6.33 19.59
N LYS A 368 19.05 6.56 18.95
CA LYS A 368 19.86 7.76 19.16
C LYS A 368 20.89 7.95 18.05
N VAL A 369 21.20 9.22 17.74
CA VAL A 369 22.35 9.60 16.91
C VAL A 369 23.30 10.44 17.77
N GLU A 370 24.58 10.08 17.82
CA GLU A 370 25.56 10.75 18.67
C GLU A 370 26.99 10.72 18.09
N PRO A 371 27.92 11.58 18.53
CA PRO A 371 29.33 11.44 18.18
C PRO A 371 29.94 10.19 18.84
N ALA A 372 30.84 9.51 18.13
CA ALA A 372 31.64 8.44 18.72
C ALA A 372 32.73 9.04 19.64
N PRO A 373 33.18 8.30 20.68
CA PRO A 373 34.19 8.80 21.62
C PRO A 373 35.58 9.05 21.02
N LYS A 374 35.83 8.53 19.81
CA LYS A 374 37.06 8.70 19.05
C LYS A 374 36.81 8.47 17.57
N HIS A 375 37.79 8.77 16.73
CA HIS A 375 37.74 8.41 15.32
C HIS A 375 37.89 6.90 15.09
N TYR A 376 37.17 6.38 14.10
CA TYR A 376 37.21 4.98 13.70
C TYR A 376 37.59 4.87 12.22
N SER A 377 38.62 4.08 11.93
CA SER A 377 38.99 3.77 10.54
C SER A 377 38.07 2.74 9.88
N LYS A 378 37.37 1.93 10.69
CA LYS A 378 36.45 0.88 10.24
C LYS A 378 35.06 1.05 10.84
N THR A 379 34.05 0.80 10.02
CA THR A 379 32.64 0.74 10.40
C THR A 379 32.40 -0.54 11.18
N VAL A 380 31.84 -0.43 12.39
CA VAL A 380 31.63 -1.56 13.28
C VAL A 380 30.21 -1.58 13.86
N ILE A 381 29.64 -2.78 13.97
CA ILE A 381 28.39 -3.02 14.70
C ILE A 381 28.77 -3.63 16.04
N LYS A 382 28.55 -2.89 17.13
CA LYS A 382 28.75 -3.38 18.50
C LYS A 382 27.43 -3.90 19.04
N TYR A 383 27.45 -5.06 19.70
CA TYR A 383 26.25 -5.70 20.24
C TYR A 383 26.56 -6.50 21.50
N ALA A 384 25.59 -6.63 22.40
CA ALA A 384 25.63 -7.58 23.51
C ALA A 384 25.30 -9.01 23.02
N PRO A 385 25.64 -10.08 23.76
CA PRO A 385 25.29 -11.46 23.36
C PRO A 385 23.80 -11.63 22.98
N VAL A 386 22.88 -11.02 23.74
CA VAL A 386 21.42 -11.05 23.47
C VAL A 386 20.99 -10.31 22.20
N GLY A 387 21.88 -9.52 21.60
CA GLY A 387 21.68 -8.72 20.39
C GLY A 387 22.24 -9.36 19.11
N GLU A 388 22.85 -10.55 19.17
CA GLU A 388 23.56 -11.17 18.04
C GLU A 388 22.69 -11.31 16.78
N SER A 389 21.49 -11.87 16.91
CA SER A 389 20.57 -12.05 15.79
C SER A 389 20.16 -10.72 15.13
N ARG A 390 20.08 -9.63 15.92
CA ARG A 390 19.79 -8.28 15.43
C ARG A 390 20.98 -7.66 14.71
N ALA A 391 22.18 -7.80 15.30
CA ALA A 391 23.43 -7.35 14.71
C ALA A 391 23.75 -8.06 13.39
N ALA A 392 23.54 -9.38 13.33
CA ALA A 392 23.69 -10.17 12.12
C ALA A 392 22.72 -9.72 11.01
N ARG A 393 21.52 -9.29 11.38
CA ARG A 393 20.55 -8.73 10.42
C ARG A 393 21.02 -7.39 9.86
N LEU A 394 21.46 -6.45 10.70
CA LEU A 394 22.03 -5.18 10.25
C LEU A 394 23.30 -5.40 9.41
N PHE A 395 24.19 -6.29 9.82
CA PHE A 395 25.43 -6.62 9.12
C PHE A 395 25.20 -7.07 7.68
N ARG A 396 24.15 -7.88 7.45
CA ARG A 396 23.79 -8.32 6.09
C ARG A 396 23.40 -7.15 5.19
N GLU A 397 22.94 -6.04 5.75
CA GLU A 397 22.53 -4.84 5.01
C GLU A 397 23.64 -3.82 4.79
N LEU A 398 24.78 -3.92 5.46
CA LEU A 398 25.90 -2.99 5.24
C LEU A 398 26.84 -3.53 4.14
N LYS A 399 27.33 -2.66 3.25
CA LYS A 399 28.30 -3.07 2.22
C LYS A 399 29.62 -3.49 2.84
N LYS A 400 30.04 -2.77 3.88
CA LYS A 400 31.27 -2.99 4.61
C LYS A 400 31.05 -2.66 6.09
N SER A 401 31.30 -3.64 6.94
CA SER A 401 31.29 -3.50 8.39
C SER A 401 31.98 -4.70 9.03
N ALA A 402 32.41 -4.59 10.28
CA ALA A 402 32.70 -5.74 11.14
C ALA A 402 31.72 -5.80 12.31
N THR A 403 31.51 -6.98 12.89
CA THR A 403 30.72 -7.14 14.12
C THR A 403 31.67 -7.27 15.32
N PHE A 404 31.28 -6.68 16.46
CA PHE A 404 32.05 -6.74 17.69
C PHE A 404 31.14 -7.01 18.89
N GLU A 405 31.29 -8.17 19.52
CA GLU A 405 30.51 -8.54 20.69
C GLU A 405 31.08 -7.89 21.96
N VAL A 406 30.21 -7.28 22.76
CA VAL A 406 30.52 -6.69 24.06
C VAL A 406 30.03 -7.64 25.15
N LYS A 407 30.92 -8.56 25.57
CA LYS A 407 30.59 -9.71 26.45
C LYS A 407 29.84 -9.37 27.75
N ASN A 408 30.05 -8.17 28.31
CA ASN A 408 29.48 -7.78 29.60
C ASN A 408 28.28 -6.82 29.50
N ALA A 409 27.77 -6.56 28.29
CA ALA A 409 26.60 -5.70 28.10
C ALA A 409 25.29 -6.50 28.22
N GLN A 410 24.26 -5.91 28.85
CA GLN A 410 22.93 -6.53 29.02
C GLN A 410 21.82 -5.74 28.29
N THR A 411 22.09 -5.28 27.06
CA THR A 411 21.14 -4.51 26.26
C THR A 411 20.79 -5.22 24.96
N GLN A 412 19.55 -5.05 24.51
CA GLN A 412 19.11 -5.51 23.19
C GLN A 412 19.44 -4.50 22.07
N ALA A 413 19.86 -3.29 22.41
CA ALA A 413 20.25 -2.27 21.46
C ALA A 413 21.59 -2.62 20.79
N ILE A 414 21.71 -2.30 19.51
CA ILE A 414 22.97 -2.41 18.75
C ILE A 414 23.53 -1.02 18.48
N VAL A 415 24.85 -0.88 18.48
CA VAL A 415 25.52 0.39 18.19
C VAL A 415 26.24 0.29 16.86
N LEU A 416 25.80 1.06 15.87
CA LEU A 416 26.51 1.21 14.59
C LEU A 416 27.48 2.38 14.71
N VAL A 417 28.78 2.11 14.72
CA VAL A 417 29.83 3.14 14.66
C VAL A 417 30.28 3.28 13.22
N ILE A 418 30.07 4.46 12.64
CA ILE A 418 30.44 4.76 11.25
C ILE A 418 31.92 5.12 11.22
N GLY A 419 32.70 4.35 10.47
CA GLY A 419 34.13 4.59 10.28
C GLY A 419 34.44 5.25 8.94
N ALA A 420 35.71 5.63 8.74
CA ALA A 420 36.20 6.23 7.50
C ALA A 420 36.01 5.34 6.26
N ASP A 421 35.81 4.03 6.43
CA ASP A 421 35.55 3.08 5.36
C ASP A 421 34.05 2.90 5.02
N TRP A 422 33.18 3.77 5.52
CA TRP A 422 31.76 3.75 5.20
C TRP A 422 31.52 3.94 3.71
N VAL A 423 30.89 2.94 3.09
CA VAL A 423 30.59 2.92 1.65
C VAL A 423 29.08 2.75 1.37
N GLY A 424 28.26 2.89 2.41
CA GLY A 424 26.80 2.80 2.36
C GLY A 424 26.24 1.40 2.61
N THR A 425 24.93 1.31 2.53
CA THR A 425 24.19 0.04 2.68
C THR A 425 24.15 -0.75 1.36
N LYS A 426 24.06 -2.07 1.46
CA LYS A 426 23.80 -2.97 0.34
C LYS A 426 22.42 -2.69 -0.22
N PRO A 427 22.26 -2.86 -1.53
CA PRO A 427 20.96 -2.73 -2.15
C PRO A 427 19.96 -3.77 -1.65
N PRO A 428 18.65 -3.46 -1.63
CA PRO A 428 17.63 -4.46 -1.34
C PRO A 428 17.70 -5.55 -2.41
N LYS A 429 17.71 -6.82 -1.97
CA LYS A 429 17.75 -8.01 -2.82
C LYS A 429 16.37 -8.68 -2.92
N SER A 430 15.49 -8.41 -1.96
CA SER A 430 14.15 -8.95 -1.83
C SER A 430 13.18 -7.89 -1.28
N LEU A 431 11.87 -8.17 -1.32
CA LEU A 431 10.86 -7.33 -0.65
C LEU A 431 11.13 -7.13 0.84
N ASP A 432 11.70 -8.12 1.53
CA ASP A 432 12.02 -8.01 2.96
C ASP A 432 13.08 -6.93 3.25
N ASP A 433 13.79 -6.49 2.20
CA ASP A 433 14.79 -5.43 2.25
C ASP A 433 14.21 -4.04 1.92
N VAL A 434 12.93 -3.97 1.49
CA VAL A 434 12.17 -2.74 1.29
C VAL A 434 11.23 -2.57 2.49
N GLU A 435 11.07 -1.34 2.98
CA GLU A 435 10.12 -1.06 4.06
C GLU A 435 8.70 -1.43 3.62
N GLY A 436 8.11 -2.37 4.33
CA GLY A 436 6.80 -2.92 4.03
C GLY A 436 6.38 -3.98 5.03
N PHE A 437 5.12 -4.39 4.91
CA PHE A 437 4.50 -5.37 5.79
C PHE A 437 3.47 -6.19 5.02
N ASP A 438 3.02 -7.31 5.58
CA ASP A 438 1.92 -8.10 5.03
C ASP A 438 0.58 -7.77 5.72
N ALA A 439 -0.54 -8.12 5.09
CA ALA A 439 -1.86 -7.85 5.67
C ALA A 439 -2.21 -8.66 6.93
N THR A 440 -1.32 -9.53 7.42
CA THR A 440 -1.52 -10.19 8.71
C THR A 440 -0.99 -9.36 9.87
N GLN A 441 -0.06 -8.43 9.62
CA GLN A 441 0.43 -7.52 10.64
C GLN A 441 -0.73 -6.70 11.19
N ASP A 442 -1.05 -6.96 12.46
CA ASP A 442 -2.06 -6.19 13.15
C ASP A 442 -1.43 -4.86 13.55
N SER A 443 -2.17 -3.77 13.32
CA SER A 443 -1.92 -2.48 13.97
C SER A 443 -1.71 -2.59 15.49
N CYS A 444 -2.20 -3.66 16.12
CA CYS A 444 -2.00 -3.96 17.55
C CYS A 444 -0.62 -4.54 17.91
N THR A 445 0.12 -5.11 16.95
CA THR A 445 1.41 -5.81 17.21
C THR A 445 2.64 -4.98 16.86
N ALA A 446 2.43 -3.83 16.21
CA ALA A 446 3.47 -2.90 15.79
C ALA A 446 3.75 -1.78 16.82
N SER A 447 3.09 -1.82 17.98
CA SER A 447 3.23 -0.88 19.09
C SER A 447 4.22 -1.37 20.13
#